data_AF-A0A841KM16-F1
#
_entry.id   AF-A0A841KM16-F1
#
_cell.length_a   1.000
_cell.length_b   1.000
_cell.length_c   1.000
_cell.angle_alpha   90.00
_cell.angle_beta   90.00
_cell.angle_gamma   90.00
#
_symmetry.space_group_name_H-M   'P 1'
#
loop_
_entity.id
_entity.type
_entity.pdbx_description
1 polymer ?
#
loop_
_entity_poly.entity_id
_entity_poly.type
_entity_poly.pdbx_seq_one_letter_code
_entity_poly.pdbx_strand_id
1 'polypeptide(L)'
;MLIKLAGLFTVADGRGEEMNQGETVTIFNDMCIWMPASLIDKKIQWEEIDPLTVRATFHNKGNRISAVLYFNEKGELINFVSDDRYYSPTGKNYRQVRWSTPVKNYKEMNGIKIASYGEAIWHFPEGEYCYAKFNVKEIEYNGEHLK
;
A
#
# COMPACT_ATOMS: atom_id res chain seq x y z
N MET A 1 -5.65 -13.52 -4.91
CA MET A 1 -4.66 -13.13 -5.95
C MET A 1 -4.32 -14.33 -6.83
N LEU A 2 -4.43 -14.19 -8.16
CA LEU A 2 -3.99 -15.20 -9.12
C LEU A 2 -2.92 -14.58 -10.02
N ILE A 3 -1.70 -15.11 -9.97
CA ILE A 3 -0.57 -14.67 -10.80
C ILE A 3 -0.30 -15.75 -11.85
N LYS A 4 -0.27 -15.34 -13.12
CA LYS A 4 0.08 -16.20 -14.23
C LYS A 4 1.25 -15.64 -15.02
N LEU A 5 2.22 -16.50 -15.33
CA LEU A 5 3.27 -16.19 -16.30
C LEU A 5 2.67 -16.21 -17.71
N ALA A 6 2.77 -15.07 -18.41
CA ALA A 6 2.21 -14.86 -19.76
C ALA A 6 0.71 -15.20 -19.88
N GLY A 7 -0.04 -15.17 -18.76
CA GLY A 7 -1.46 -15.58 -18.74
C GLY A 7 -1.70 -17.10 -18.86
N LEU A 8 -0.64 -17.90 -19.04
CA LEU A 8 -0.72 -19.33 -19.34
C LEU A 8 -0.46 -20.20 -18.11
N PHE A 9 0.64 -19.96 -17.40
CA PHE A 9 1.11 -20.84 -16.32
C PHE A 9 0.89 -20.18 -14.97
N THR A 10 0.13 -20.83 -14.09
CA THR A 10 -0.09 -20.33 -12.73
C THR A 10 1.21 -20.36 -11.93
N VAL A 11 1.61 -19.19 -11.44
CA VAL A 11 2.78 -18.99 -10.57
C VAL A 11 2.38 -18.91 -9.11
N ALA A 12 1.25 -18.25 -8.81
CA ALA A 12 0.67 -18.16 -7.48
C ALA A 12 -0.86 -18.12 -7.57
N ASP A 13 -1.53 -18.81 -6.65
CA ASP A 13 -2.98 -18.71 -6.45
C ASP A 13 -3.23 -18.65 -4.95
N GLY A 14 -3.32 -17.42 -4.43
CA GLY A 14 -3.56 -17.17 -3.02
C GLY A 14 -4.98 -16.69 -2.77
N ARG A 15 -5.60 -17.25 -1.73
CA ARG A 15 -7.00 -17.03 -1.32
C ARG A 15 -7.09 -17.14 0.20
N GLY A 16 -8.21 -16.72 0.77
CA GLY A 16 -8.46 -16.80 2.20
C GLY A 16 -8.24 -15.49 2.93
N GLU A 17 -8.33 -15.56 4.25
CA GLU A 17 -8.35 -14.39 5.14
C GLU A 17 -7.00 -13.67 5.14
N GLU A 18 -5.89 -14.40 5.16
CA GLU A 18 -4.53 -13.84 5.12
C GLU A 18 -4.28 -13.05 3.83
N MET A 19 -4.78 -13.57 2.70
CA MET A 19 -4.70 -12.88 1.42
C MET A 19 -5.59 -11.63 1.42
N ASN A 20 -6.83 -11.72 1.91
CA ASN A 20 -7.74 -10.58 1.98
C ASN A 20 -7.21 -9.45 2.87
N GLN A 21 -6.57 -9.80 4.00
CA GLN A 21 -5.92 -8.85 4.89
C GLN A 21 -4.71 -8.19 4.20
N GLY A 22 -3.85 -8.99 3.55
CA GLY A 22 -2.69 -8.48 2.81
C GLY A 22 -3.08 -7.52 1.68
N GLU A 23 -4.12 -7.84 0.91
CA GLU A 23 -4.65 -6.95 -0.14
C GLU A 23 -5.35 -5.71 0.44
N THR A 24 -5.93 -5.81 1.64
CA THR A 24 -6.48 -4.64 2.35
C THR A 24 -5.36 -3.65 2.75
N VAL A 25 -4.18 -4.14 3.17
CA VAL A 25 -3.00 -3.30 3.36
C VAL A 25 -2.58 -2.64 2.04
N THR A 26 -2.54 -3.39 0.94
CA THR A 26 -2.14 -2.87 -0.38
C THR A 26 -3.09 -1.77 -0.88
N ILE A 27 -4.41 -1.99 -0.83
CA ILE A 27 -5.38 -0.94 -1.20
C ILE A 27 -5.23 0.28 -0.31
N PHE A 28 -5.05 0.11 1.00
CA PHE A 28 -4.92 1.26 1.91
C PHE A 28 -3.63 2.05 1.68
N ASN A 29 -2.53 1.37 1.36
CA ASN A 29 -1.29 2.01 0.90
C ASN A 29 -1.53 2.88 -0.35
N ASP A 30 -2.20 2.32 -1.35
CA ASP A 30 -2.48 3.03 -2.60
C ASP A 30 -3.42 4.22 -2.38
N MET A 31 -4.39 4.08 -1.46
CA MET A 31 -5.21 5.19 -0.98
C MET A 31 -4.37 6.33 -0.40
N CYS A 32 -3.40 6.01 0.46
CA CYS A 32 -2.53 6.98 1.10
C CYS A 32 -1.61 7.72 0.12
N ILE A 33 -1.15 7.05 -0.94
CA ILE A 33 -0.15 7.60 -1.87
C ILE A 33 -0.80 8.29 -3.07
N TRP A 34 -1.82 7.66 -3.65
CA TRP A 34 -2.37 8.06 -4.96
C TRP A 34 -3.84 8.41 -4.92
N MET A 35 -4.59 8.21 -3.84
CA MET A 35 -6.00 8.60 -3.79
C MET A 35 -6.31 9.36 -2.49
N PRO A 36 -5.64 10.49 -2.21
CA PRO A 36 -5.75 11.18 -0.93
C PRO A 36 -7.19 11.59 -0.58
N ALA A 37 -8.04 11.87 -1.58
CA ALA A 37 -9.46 12.15 -1.36
C ALA A 37 -10.24 10.97 -0.72
N SER A 38 -9.76 9.74 -0.85
CA SER A 38 -10.36 8.56 -0.23
C SER A 38 -10.12 8.47 1.29
N LEU A 39 -9.16 9.25 1.82
CA LEU A 39 -8.75 9.19 3.23
C LEU A 39 -9.78 9.80 4.20
N ILE A 40 -10.84 10.43 3.68
CA ILE A 40 -11.97 10.92 4.48
C ILE A 40 -13.02 9.82 4.76
N ASP A 41 -12.83 8.59 4.27
CA ASP A 41 -13.75 7.48 4.54
C ASP A 41 -13.79 7.18 6.05
N LYS A 42 -15.01 7.10 6.61
CA LYS A 42 -15.28 6.82 8.03
C LYS A 42 -14.78 5.46 8.50
N LYS A 43 -14.43 4.56 7.57
CA LYS A 43 -13.79 3.28 7.85
C LYS A 43 -12.35 3.41 8.31
N ILE A 44 -11.76 4.61 8.20
CA ILE A 44 -10.41 4.89 8.65
C ILE A 44 -10.48 5.64 9.98
N GLN A 45 -9.80 5.09 10.97
CA GLN A 45 -9.61 5.72 12.27
C GLN A 45 -8.16 6.20 12.36
N TRP A 46 -7.97 7.44 12.79
CA TRP A 46 -6.68 8.09 12.88
C TRP A 46 -6.31 8.32 14.34
N GLU A 47 -5.05 8.04 14.68
CA GLU A 47 -4.44 8.30 15.97
C GLU A 47 -3.12 9.03 15.72
N GLU A 48 -3.01 10.27 16.18
CA GLU A 48 -1.76 11.03 16.11
C GLU A 48 -0.75 10.42 17.10
N ILE A 49 0.45 10.08 16.61
CA ILE A 49 1.56 9.63 17.45
C ILE A 49 2.41 10.84 17.84
N ASP A 50 2.76 11.66 16.85
CA ASP A 50 3.52 12.91 16.98
C ASP A 50 3.23 13.83 15.75
N PRO A 51 3.78 15.06 15.67
CA PRO A 51 3.45 16.01 14.60
C PRO A 51 3.73 15.53 13.17
N LEU A 52 4.58 14.51 12.98
CA LEU A 52 4.97 13.98 11.68
C LEU A 52 4.65 12.49 11.51
N THR A 53 3.95 11.89 12.48
CA THR A 53 3.67 10.46 12.50
C THR A 53 2.25 10.20 12.96
N VAL A 54 1.49 9.43 12.17
CA VAL A 54 0.14 9.01 12.54
C VAL A 54 -0.02 7.51 12.38
N ARG A 55 -0.83 6.90 13.24
CA ARG A 55 -1.33 5.55 13.07
C ARG A 55 -2.72 5.61 12.47
N ALA A 56 -2.93 4.81 11.44
CA ALA A 56 -4.23 4.60 10.85
C ALA A 56 -4.70 3.17 11.11
N THR A 57 -5.97 2.99 11.45
CA THR A 57 -6.66 1.70 11.41
C THR A 57 -7.70 1.74 10.31
N PHE A 58 -7.67 0.80 9.37
CA PHE A 58 -8.62 0.70 8.27
C PHE A 58 -9.46 -0.57 8.36
N HIS A 59 -10.78 -0.40 8.27
CA HIS A 59 -11.76 -1.50 8.30
C HIS A 59 -12.39 -1.72 6.93
N ASN A 60 -12.16 -2.87 6.31
CA ASN A 60 -12.68 -3.18 4.98
C ASN A 60 -13.25 -4.61 4.90
N LYS A 61 -14.58 -4.71 4.73
CA LYS A 61 -15.29 -5.98 4.53
C LYS A 61 -14.88 -7.10 5.51
N GLY A 62 -14.81 -6.77 6.81
CA GLY A 62 -14.43 -7.72 7.87
C GLY A 62 -12.93 -7.77 8.17
N ASN A 63 -12.07 -7.25 7.30
CA ASN A 63 -10.64 -7.13 7.56
C ASN A 63 -10.36 -5.83 8.32
N ARG A 64 -9.48 -5.92 9.32
CA ARG A 64 -8.98 -4.76 10.07
C ARG A 64 -7.47 -4.77 9.99
N ILE A 65 -6.90 -3.68 9.47
CA ILE A 65 -5.44 -3.49 9.40
C ILE A 65 -5.04 -2.19 10.05
N SER A 66 -3.76 -2.09 10.36
CA SER A 66 -3.10 -0.92 10.89
C SER A 66 -1.87 -0.56 10.06
N ALA A 67 -1.59 0.74 9.97
CA ALA A 67 -0.39 1.24 9.34
C ALA A 67 0.09 2.51 10.05
N VAL A 68 1.40 2.71 10.09
CA VAL A 68 2.03 3.95 10.53
C VAL A 68 2.48 4.71 9.30
N LEU A 69 2.03 5.96 9.21
CA LEU A 69 2.36 6.88 8.13
C LEU A 69 3.32 7.92 8.67
N TYR A 70 4.40 8.14 7.93
CA TYR A 70 5.45 9.10 8.26
C TYR A 70 5.44 10.23 7.27
N PHE A 71 5.53 11.46 7.76
CA PHE A 71 5.50 12.68 6.96
C PHE A 71 6.79 13.48 7.15
N ASN A 72 7.11 14.33 6.18
CA ASN A 72 8.13 15.36 6.34
C ASN A 72 7.50 16.70 6.79
N GLU A 73 8.33 17.70 7.11
CA GLU A 73 7.89 19.03 7.56
C GLU A 73 7.02 19.79 6.55
N LYS A 74 6.97 19.35 5.28
CA LYS A 74 6.08 19.92 4.25
C LYS A 74 4.70 19.26 4.23
N GLY A 75 4.45 18.28 5.11
CA GLY A 75 3.23 17.48 5.12
C GLY A 75 3.16 16.41 4.01
N GLU A 76 4.28 16.12 3.35
CA GLU A 76 4.33 15.05 2.34
C GLU A 76 4.54 13.71 3.03
N LEU A 77 3.76 12.69 2.64
CA LEU A 77 4.00 11.30 3.07
C LEU A 77 5.38 10.89 2.55
N ILE A 78 6.20 10.29 3.40
CA ILE A 78 7.53 9.78 3.02
C ILE A 78 7.64 8.27 3.20
N ASN A 79 6.79 7.67 4.04
CA ASN A 79 6.73 6.23 4.20
C ASN A 79 5.37 5.77 4.74
N PHE A 80 4.96 4.57 4.33
CA PHE A 80 3.85 3.81 4.87
C PHE A 80 4.42 2.50 5.40
N VAL A 81 4.12 2.13 6.65
CA VAL A 81 4.62 0.89 7.27
C VAL A 81 3.47 0.12 7.90
N SER A 82 3.39 -1.18 7.62
CA SER A 82 2.41 -2.07 8.24
C SER A 82 3.02 -3.42 8.58
N ASP A 83 2.64 -3.96 9.73
CA ASP A 83 2.96 -5.33 10.17
C ASP A 83 1.85 -6.33 9.78
N ASP A 84 0.75 -5.85 9.18
CA ASP A 84 -0.45 -6.64 8.91
C ASP A 84 -0.47 -7.29 7.52
N ARG A 85 0.63 -7.20 6.76
CA ARG A 85 0.74 -7.80 5.42
C ARG A 85 1.37 -9.18 5.48
N TYR A 86 0.80 -10.12 4.74
CA TYR A 86 1.34 -11.47 4.61
C TYR A 86 2.20 -11.62 3.36
N TYR A 87 3.42 -12.12 3.54
CA TYR A 87 4.31 -12.59 2.48
C TYR A 87 3.91 -14.02 2.07
N SER A 88 3.60 -14.20 0.78
CA SER A 88 3.28 -15.51 0.20
C SER A 88 3.72 -15.60 -1.28
N PRO A 89 4.92 -16.13 -1.58
CA PRO A 89 5.43 -16.22 -2.96
C PRO A 89 4.57 -17.07 -3.89
N THR A 90 3.92 -18.10 -3.34
CA THR A 90 3.15 -19.09 -4.12
C THR A 90 1.66 -19.09 -3.81
N GLY A 91 1.21 -18.33 -2.81
CA GLY A 91 -0.18 -18.35 -2.33
C GLY A 91 -0.52 -19.53 -1.41
N LYS A 92 0.45 -20.40 -1.09
CA LYS A 92 0.23 -21.60 -0.25
C LYS A 92 0.60 -21.41 1.21
N ASN A 93 1.73 -20.76 1.48
CA ASN A 93 2.23 -20.49 2.82
C ASN A 93 2.23 -18.99 3.05
N TYR A 94 1.80 -18.57 4.24
CA TYR A 94 1.66 -17.17 4.60
C TYR A 94 2.49 -16.89 5.84
N ARG A 95 3.24 -15.79 5.81
CA ARG A 95 3.97 -15.27 6.97
C ARG A 95 3.72 -13.78 7.07
N GLN A 96 3.30 -13.29 8.23
CA GLN A 96 3.28 -11.84 8.46
C GLN A 96 4.71 -11.32 8.47
N VAL A 97 4.96 -10.30 7.66
CA VAL A 97 6.27 -9.68 7.52
C VAL A 97 6.03 -8.19 7.41
N ARG A 98 6.78 -7.42 8.19
CA ARG A 98 6.74 -5.96 8.09
C ARG A 98 6.95 -5.54 6.64
N TRP A 99 6.06 -4.66 6.18
CA TRP A 99 6.05 -4.16 4.83
C TRP A 99 6.05 -2.65 4.84
N SER A 100 6.82 -2.05 3.94
CA SER A 100 6.90 -0.59 3.84
C SER A 100 6.93 -0.09 2.40
N THR A 101 6.46 1.15 2.24
CA THR A 101 6.45 1.87 0.97
C THR A 101 7.05 3.27 1.12
N PRO A 102 8.38 3.40 1.07
CA PRO A 102 9.00 4.72 1.03
C PRO A 102 8.65 5.41 -0.29
N VAL A 103 8.25 6.66 -0.22
CA VAL A 103 7.82 7.46 -1.37
C VAL A 103 8.53 8.80 -1.40
N LYS A 104 8.73 9.34 -2.61
CA LYS A 104 9.41 10.62 -2.82
C LYS A 104 9.08 11.20 -4.20
N ASN A 105 9.78 12.29 -4.55
CA ASN A 105 9.68 12.98 -5.83
C ASN A 105 8.25 13.43 -6.10
N TYR A 106 7.67 14.19 -5.17
CA TYR A 106 6.32 14.73 -5.35
C TYR A 106 6.23 15.65 -6.57
N LYS A 107 5.18 15.48 -7.36
CA LYS A 107 4.89 16.28 -8.55
C LYS A 107 3.43 16.69 -8.55
N GLU A 108 3.16 17.84 -9.14
CA GLU A 108 1.80 18.25 -9.45
C GLU A 108 1.32 17.51 -10.71
N MET A 109 0.19 16.82 -10.61
CA MET A 109 -0.48 16.14 -11.72
C MET A 109 -1.97 16.40 -11.55
N ASN A 110 -2.64 16.96 -12.57
CA ASN A 110 -4.07 17.29 -12.53
C ASN A 110 -4.47 18.15 -11.32
N GLY A 111 -3.64 19.13 -10.95
CA GLY A 111 -3.90 20.07 -9.84
C GLY A 111 -3.73 19.48 -8.44
N ILE A 112 -3.23 18.25 -8.31
CA ILE A 112 -2.92 17.62 -7.02
C ILE A 112 -1.44 17.24 -6.95
N LYS A 113 -0.88 17.30 -5.74
CA LYS A 113 0.51 16.94 -5.50
C LYS A 113 0.61 15.49 -5.03
N ILE A 114 1.26 14.64 -5.82
CA ILE A 114 1.37 13.20 -5.56
C ILE A 114 2.81 12.73 -5.61
N ALA A 115 3.16 11.69 -4.84
CA ALA A 115 4.48 11.06 -4.93
C ALA A 115 4.63 10.37 -6.30
N SER A 116 5.64 10.79 -7.08
CA SER A 116 5.89 10.20 -8.40
C SER A 116 6.85 9.01 -8.37
N TYR A 117 7.39 8.66 -7.19
CA TYR A 117 8.24 7.50 -6.97
C TYR A 117 7.85 6.77 -5.69
N GLY A 118 7.86 5.44 -5.72
CA GLY A 118 7.66 4.60 -4.54
C GLY A 118 8.35 3.24 -4.67
N GLU A 119 8.58 2.58 -3.54
CA GLU A 119 9.15 1.22 -3.49
C GLU A 119 8.25 0.29 -2.70
N ALA A 120 8.29 -1.02 -2.93
CA ALA A 120 7.62 -1.99 -2.07
C ALA A 120 8.67 -2.91 -1.44
N ILE A 121 8.76 -2.87 -0.11
CA ILE A 121 9.87 -3.48 0.64
C ILE A 121 9.34 -4.45 1.70
N TRP A 122 9.86 -5.67 1.70
CA TRP A 122 9.70 -6.62 2.79
C TRP A 122 10.88 -6.52 3.76
N HIS A 123 10.61 -6.56 5.06
CA HIS A 123 11.62 -6.52 6.11
C HIS A 123 11.78 -7.90 6.74
N PHE A 124 12.76 -8.66 6.27
CA PHE A 124 13.07 -9.98 6.81
C PHE A 124 14.19 -9.92 7.87
N PRO A 125 14.34 -10.94 8.73
CA PRO A 125 15.46 -11.01 9.67
C PRO A 125 16.83 -10.93 8.98
N GLU A 126 16.94 -11.41 7.74
CA GLU A 126 18.16 -11.42 6.94
C GLU A 126 18.43 -10.07 6.25
N GLY A 127 17.43 -9.18 6.22
CA GLY A 127 17.53 -7.85 5.61
C GLY A 127 16.29 -7.44 4.83
N GLU A 128 16.37 -6.23 4.27
CA GLU A 128 15.32 -5.67 3.43
C GLU A 128 15.34 -6.27 2.01
N TYR A 129 14.15 -6.55 1.49
CA TYR A 129 13.95 -7.01 0.12
C TYR A 129 12.97 -6.08 -0.62
N CYS A 130 13.54 -5.13 -1.37
CA CYS A 130 12.81 -4.24 -2.28
C CYS A 130 12.45 -5.00 -3.57
N TYR A 131 11.19 -5.44 -3.67
CA TYR A 131 10.74 -6.29 -4.77
C TYR A 131 10.08 -5.51 -5.92
N ALA A 132 9.71 -4.25 -5.70
CA ALA A 132 9.14 -3.39 -6.73
C ALA A 132 9.55 -1.93 -6.53
N LYS A 133 9.71 -1.22 -7.65
CA LYS A 133 9.93 0.23 -7.71
C LYS A 133 9.00 0.82 -8.76
N PHE A 134 8.35 1.91 -8.42
CA PHE A 134 7.33 2.55 -9.23
C PHE A 134 7.77 3.95 -9.62
N ASN A 135 7.55 4.32 -10.88
CA ASN A 135 7.69 5.69 -11.37
C ASN A 135 6.37 6.08 -12.03
N VAL A 136 5.62 6.98 -11.40
CA VAL A 136 4.34 7.44 -11.93
C VAL A 136 4.59 8.37 -13.12
N LYS A 137 3.96 8.06 -14.24
CA LYS A 137 4.01 8.87 -15.47
C LYS A 137 2.81 9.78 -15.61
N GLU A 138 1.65 9.23 -15.29
CA GLU A 138 0.35 9.88 -15.40
C GLU A 138 -0.60 9.25 -14.38
N ILE A 139 -1.59 10.02 -13.95
CA ILE A 139 -2.68 9.54 -13.10
C ILE A 139 -3.98 10.09 -13.66
N GLU A 140 -4.99 9.24 -13.81
CA GLU A 140 -6.34 9.63 -14.19
C GLU A 140 -7.31 9.06 -13.15
N TYR A 141 -8.21 9.90 -12.64
CA TYR A 141 -9.24 9.47 -11.70
C TYR A 141 -10.56 9.33 -12.41
N ASN A 142 -11.31 8.26 -12.10
CA ASN A 142 -12.64 8.00 -12.66
C ASN A 142 -12.67 7.96 -14.19
N GLY A 143 -11.63 7.40 -14.82
CA GLY A 143 -11.50 7.38 -16.27
C GLY A 143 -12.72 6.74 -16.95
N GLU A 144 -13.32 7.45 -17.91
CA GLU A 144 -14.59 7.08 -18.53
C GLU A 144 -14.54 5.75 -19.31
N HIS A 145 -13.33 5.32 -19.67
CA HIS A 145 -13.04 4.10 -20.41
C HIS A 145 -12.99 2.82 -19.54
N LEU A 146 -13.08 2.94 -18.21
CA LEU A 146 -13.01 1.81 -17.26
C LEU A 146 -14.38 1.20 -16.91
N LYS A 147 -15.41 1.42 -17.74
CA LYS A 147 -16.77 0.89 -17.54
C LYS A 147 -16.95 -0.52 -18.07
#